data_AF-A0A2G6QXQ9-F1
#
_entry.id   AF-A0A2G6QXQ9-F1
#
_cell.length_a   1.000
_cell.length_b   1.000
_cell.length_c   1.000
_cell.angle_alpha   90.00
_cell.angle_beta   90.00
_cell.angle_gamma   90.00
#
_symmetry.space_group_name_H-M   'P 1'
#
loop_
_entity.id
_entity.type
_entity.pdbx_description
1 polymer ?
#
loop_
_entity_poly.entity_id
_entity_poly.type
_entity_poly.pdbx_seq_one_letter_code
_entity_poly.pdbx_strand_id
1 'polypeptide(L)'
;MKKIFFLFVLCSSFFVTAQQLTFKKGVVVDSVIVNDSVPESFALYLPTKFEATKLFPVLFVYDAEGRGKDVVREFMMAAEENQYVLAASNNVHDSLPLSKNVLISKRLFQTIFSLFTIHKERVYTAGFGSGARMASLMPTFIKEVKGVVSCGAGVANTEVLSSRNPFYFIGIVGVEDFNYPDMLRSKNLFNTLRFKSHTLVFDGGHQWPPSNLLSQAMKLLDLEVMGKGAIPKDTTFIIDNYNKSLNYSNKLISGNNPLEAYRNLEGIIEVYKPLIAVDSLKSSLKALKRNTGYKNQKRGQNAVFFKEDLIKSDYNYYLEEDLLTYNYNNLGWWKYQMEVLGKFQKSKNVLEKHMGVRLEAYLNALIEDDMDLVRAEPTIDEEALNFLWMLRTIIAPKEYSNYLKVISLNAKVEDFGTALFYLEELLKIGYDNVDELYALENTALLRITPEFNELVDKYLKSARYDIIGE
;
A
#
# COMPACT_ATOMS: atom_id res chain seq x y z
N MET A 1 6.00 49.61 75.57
CA MET A 1 5.81 48.17 75.29
C MET A 1 5.48 47.98 73.82
N LYS A 2 6.43 47.55 72.98
CA LYS A 2 6.17 47.10 71.61
C LYS A 2 7.11 45.91 71.32
N LYS A 3 6.54 44.72 71.17
CA LYS A 3 7.24 43.49 70.76
C LYS A 3 7.33 43.51 69.23
N ILE A 4 8.55 43.38 68.70
CA ILE A 4 8.80 43.20 67.26
C ILE A 4 8.94 41.70 67.01
N PHE A 5 8.07 41.17 66.15
CA PHE A 5 8.06 39.76 65.73
C PHE A 5 8.92 39.65 64.45
N PHE A 6 9.96 38.81 64.48
CA PHE A 6 10.74 38.46 63.28
C PHE A 6 10.02 37.30 62.57
N LEU A 7 9.60 37.52 61.33
CA LEU A 7 9.01 36.51 60.46
C LEU A 7 10.11 35.90 59.57
N PHE A 8 10.38 34.61 59.73
CA PHE A 8 11.28 33.83 58.90
C PHE A 8 10.52 33.36 57.65
N VAL A 9 10.91 33.81 56.45
CA VAL A 9 10.35 33.33 55.18
C VAL A 9 11.26 32.22 54.66
N LEU A 10 10.75 30.98 54.66
CA LEU A 10 11.35 29.84 53.99
C LEU A 10 10.97 29.89 52.49
N CYS A 11 11.93 30.19 51.62
CA CYS A 11 11.78 29.96 50.18
C CYS A 11 12.07 28.49 49.88
N SER A 12 11.01 27.69 49.69
CA SER A 12 11.10 26.35 49.13
C SER A 12 11.12 26.43 47.60
N SER A 13 12.30 26.24 47.01
CA SER A 13 12.50 26.08 45.58
C SER A 13 11.88 24.75 45.12
N PHE A 14 10.76 24.80 44.41
CA PHE A 14 10.24 23.64 43.68
C PHE A 14 11.16 23.37 42.48
N PHE A 15 12.03 22.38 42.60
CA PHE A 15 12.68 21.78 41.44
C PHE A 15 11.63 20.94 40.70
N VAL A 16 11.11 21.47 39.60
CA VAL A 16 10.35 20.69 38.62
C VAL A 16 11.35 19.78 37.92
N THR A 17 11.33 18.49 38.24
CA THR A 17 12.04 17.47 37.47
C THR A 17 11.36 17.32 36.12
N ALA A 18 11.97 17.86 35.06
CA ALA A 18 11.63 17.46 33.70
C ALA A 18 11.92 15.96 33.55
N GLN A 19 10.91 15.15 33.25
CA GLN A 19 11.12 13.75 32.92
C GLN A 19 11.97 13.70 31.63
N GLN A 20 13.20 13.21 31.74
CA GLN A 20 14.06 13.02 30.60
C GLN A 20 13.60 11.77 29.85
N LEU A 21 12.74 11.98 28.84
CA LEU A 21 12.23 10.93 27.98
C LEU A 21 13.41 10.24 27.28
N THR A 22 13.67 8.97 27.62
CA THR A 22 14.83 8.23 27.11
C THR A 22 14.35 7.26 26.04
N PHE A 23 14.64 7.56 24.77
CA PHE A 23 14.27 6.69 23.65
C PHE A 23 15.29 5.57 23.44
N LYS A 24 14.82 4.32 23.30
CA LYS A 24 15.66 3.18 22.95
C LYS A 24 16.01 3.23 21.45
N LYS A 25 17.28 3.00 21.13
CA LYS A 25 17.79 2.91 19.75
C LYS A 25 17.74 1.47 19.26
N GLY A 26 17.68 1.28 17.94
CA GLY A 26 17.71 -0.03 17.29
C GLY A 26 16.45 -0.88 17.48
N VAL A 27 15.40 -0.34 18.09
CA VAL A 27 14.12 -1.03 18.31
C VAL A 27 12.96 -0.08 18.00
N VAL A 28 11.84 -0.64 17.57
CA VAL A 28 10.61 0.12 17.36
C VAL A 28 9.96 0.41 18.71
N VAL A 29 9.83 1.69 19.04
CA VAL A 29 9.09 2.17 20.21
C VAL A 29 7.72 2.64 19.71
N ASP A 30 6.66 2.13 20.29
CA ASP A 30 5.29 2.46 19.87
C ASP A 30 4.55 3.25 20.97
N SER A 31 3.44 3.87 20.60
CA SER A 31 2.56 4.64 21.48
C SER A 31 3.27 5.80 22.19
N VAL A 32 4.24 6.44 21.52
CA VAL A 32 4.88 7.67 22.02
C VAL A 32 3.89 8.81 21.90
N ILE A 33 3.64 9.56 22.98
CA ILE A 33 2.65 10.64 23.01
C ILE A 33 3.15 11.84 22.19
N VAL A 34 2.28 12.42 21.36
CA VAL A 34 2.59 13.60 20.53
C VAL A 34 2.68 14.87 21.39
N ASN A 35 1.70 15.07 22.29
CA ASN A 35 1.63 16.15 23.28
C ASN A 35 0.63 15.79 24.40
N ASP A 36 0.84 16.30 25.61
CA ASP A 36 0.00 16.03 26.79
C ASP A 36 -1.46 16.49 26.63
N SER A 37 -1.72 17.49 25.78
CA SER A 37 -3.07 18.04 25.57
C SER A 37 -3.93 17.29 24.54
N VAL A 38 -3.35 16.40 23.74
CA VAL A 38 -4.05 15.72 22.64
C VAL A 38 -3.77 14.22 22.71
N PRO A 39 -4.77 13.34 22.70
CA PRO A 39 -4.59 11.89 22.82
C PRO A 39 -4.12 11.26 21.49
N GLU A 40 -3.03 11.80 20.93
CA GLU A 40 -2.36 11.31 19.74
C GLU A 40 -1.05 10.63 20.12
N SER A 41 -0.74 9.53 19.42
CA SER A 41 0.49 8.77 19.60
C SER A 41 1.12 8.37 18.27
N PHE A 42 2.37 7.94 18.33
CA PHE A 42 3.12 7.50 17.16
C PHE A 42 4.10 6.38 17.49
N ALA A 43 4.47 5.65 16.43
CA ALA A 43 5.60 4.73 16.45
C ALA A 43 6.87 5.44 15.98
N LEU A 44 8.00 5.09 16.60
CA LEU A 44 9.31 5.71 16.39
C LEU A 44 10.38 4.62 16.24
N TYR A 45 11.29 4.84 15.30
CA TYR A 45 12.55 4.10 15.22
C TYR A 45 13.73 5.07 15.14
N LEU A 46 14.70 4.87 16.03
CA LEU A 46 15.98 5.55 16.01
C LEU A 46 17.08 4.53 15.65
N PRO A 47 17.90 4.76 14.61
CA PRO A 47 19.00 3.87 14.28
C PRO A 47 19.98 3.68 15.43
N THR A 48 20.71 2.56 15.44
CA THR A 48 21.67 2.25 16.52
C THR A 48 22.75 3.32 16.68
N LYS A 49 23.19 3.93 15.57
CA LYS A 49 24.17 5.02 15.56
C LYS A 49 23.55 6.41 15.66
N PHE A 50 22.27 6.51 16.06
CA PHE A 50 21.62 7.79 16.29
C PHE A 50 22.34 8.61 17.37
N GLU A 51 22.56 9.89 17.11
CA GLU A 51 23.18 10.84 18.03
C GLU A 51 22.36 12.14 18.04
N ALA A 52 21.87 12.55 19.21
CA ALA A 52 20.96 13.69 19.32
C ALA A 52 21.54 15.04 18.83
N THR A 53 22.87 15.16 18.81
CA THR A 53 23.61 16.35 18.38
C THR A 53 23.87 16.40 16.88
N LYS A 54 23.65 15.31 16.14
CA LYS A 54 23.87 15.23 14.69
C LYS A 54 22.57 15.45 13.93
N LEU A 55 22.70 15.96 12.71
CA LEU A 55 21.58 16.14 11.78
C LEU A 55 21.22 14.79 11.13
N PHE A 56 20.03 14.28 11.42
CA PHE A 56 19.52 13.03 10.82
C PHE A 56 18.46 13.29 9.74
N PRO A 57 18.40 12.44 8.69
CA PRO A 57 17.23 12.39 7.82
C PRO A 57 16.06 11.73 8.56
N VAL A 58 14.84 12.07 8.15
CA VAL A 58 13.61 11.46 8.67
C VAL A 58 12.68 11.00 7.55
N LEU A 59 12.10 9.82 7.73
CA LEU A 59 11.04 9.29 6.88
C LEU A 59 9.76 9.09 7.71
N PHE A 60 8.72 9.85 7.37
CA PHE A 60 7.40 9.68 7.98
C PHE A 60 6.59 8.65 7.19
N VAL A 61 6.25 7.54 7.81
CA VAL A 61 5.57 6.41 7.15
C VAL A 61 4.08 6.43 7.49
N TYR A 62 3.24 6.23 6.48
CA TYR A 62 1.78 6.29 6.57
C TYR A 62 1.15 4.92 6.37
N ASP A 63 0.18 4.63 7.23
CA ASP A 63 -0.81 3.56 7.11
C ASP A 63 -2.17 4.22 7.29
N ALA A 64 -3.12 3.95 6.39
CA ALA A 64 -4.43 4.60 6.42
C ALA A 64 -5.35 4.02 7.51
N GLU A 65 -4.91 3.02 8.26
CA GLU A 65 -5.61 2.44 9.42
C GLU A 65 -4.91 2.79 10.75
N GLY A 66 -3.92 3.69 10.72
CA GLY A 66 -3.22 4.11 11.94
C GLY A 66 -2.32 3.02 12.54
N ARG A 67 -1.89 2.01 11.77
CA ARG A 67 -0.99 0.95 12.25
C ARG A 67 0.47 1.40 12.19
N GLY A 68 0.82 2.47 12.91
CA GLY A 68 2.13 3.10 12.84
C GLY A 68 3.28 2.15 13.16
N LYS A 69 3.12 1.28 14.17
CA LYS A 69 4.13 0.28 14.54
C LYS A 69 4.48 -0.66 13.40
N ASP A 70 3.48 -1.11 12.66
CA ASP A 70 3.67 -2.14 11.63
C ASP A 70 4.39 -1.54 10.43
N VAL A 71 4.02 -0.34 9.98
CA VAL A 71 4.71 0.31 8.87
C VAL A 71 6.11 0.80 9.22
N VAL A 72 6.39 1.13 10.49
CA VAL A 72 7.76 1.39 10.94
C VAL A 72 8.61 0.11 10.89
N ARG A 73 8.05 -1.06 11.20
CA ARG A 73 8.75 -2.34 11.10
C ARG A 73 9.14 -2.67 9.67
N GLU A 74 8.26 -2.41 8.69
CA GLU A 74 8.55 -2.63 7.26
C GLU A 74 9.81 -1.88 6.80
N PHE A 75 9.98 -0.64 7.26
CA PHE A 75 11.12 0.19 6.90
C PHE A 75 12.34 0.03 7.82
N MET A 76 12.22 -0.65 8.97
CA MET A 76 13.24 -0.66 10.03
C MET A 76 14.62 -1.08 9.52
N MET A 77 14.70 -2.17 8.77
CA MET A 77 15.98 -2.67 8.24
C MET A 77 16.63 -1.68 7.26
N ALA A 78 15.83 -1.09 6.36
CA ALA A 78 16.31 -0.09 5.42
C ALA A 78 16.78 1.19 6.14
N ALA A 79 16.05 1.60 7.18
CA ALA A 79 16.38 2.77 7.98
C ALA A 79 17.66 2.58 8.80
N GLU A 80 17.89 1.40 9.36
CA GLU A 80 19.15 1.07 10.04
C GLU A 80 20.32 1.11 9.07
N GLU A 81 20.20 0.51 7.89
CA GLU A 81 21.27 0.51 6.89
C GLU A 81 21.64 1.94 6.45
N ASN A 82 20.65 2.80 6.25
CA ASN A 82 20.83 4.15 5.69
C ASN A 82 20.85 5.27 6.75
N GLN A 83 20.71 4.93 8.02
CA GLN A 83 20.72 5.86 9.17
C GLN A 83 19.58 6.90 9.12
N TYR A 84 18.34 6.43 8.96
CA TYR A 84 17.13 7.25 8.96
C TYR A 84 16.33 7.11 10.26
N VAL A 85 15.84 8.25 10.78
CA VAL A 85 14.77 8.24 11.78
C VAL A 85 13.46 7.87 11.09
N LEU A 86 12.68 6.96 11.66
CA LEU A 86 11.32 6.66 11.19
C LEU A 86 10.30 7.13 12.21
N ALA A 87 9.20 7.70 11.73
CA ALA A 87 8.05 8.01 12.55
C ALA A 87 6.76 7.70 11.80
N ALA A 88 5.75 7.16 12.48
CA ALA A 88 4.44 6.89 11.89
C ALA A 88 3.33 7.18 12.89
N SER A 89 2.29 7.89 12.44
CA SER A 89 1.14 8.22 13.28
C SER A 89 0.31 6.98 13.57
N ASN A 90 -0.20 6.87 14.80
CA ASN A 90 -1.22 5.87 15.17
C ASN A 90 -2.65 6.41 15.06
N ASN A 91 -2.82 7.64 14.58
CA ASN A 91 -4.10 8.36 14.63
C ASN A 91 -4.58 8.84 13.26
N VAL A 92 -3.75 8.73 12.23
CA VAL A 92 -4.19 8.91 10.85
C VAL A 92 -5.14 7.77 10.48
N HIS A 93 -6.26 8.10 9.83
CA HIS A 93 -7.22 7.09 9.39
C HIS A 93 -7.96 7.54 8.13
N ASP A 94 -8.23 6.64 7.19
CA ASP A 94 -8.98 6.95 5.96
C ASP A 94 -10.42 7.43 6.21
N SER A 95 -11.03 7.02 7.33
CA SER A 95 -12.35 7.50 7.75
C SER A 95 -12.37 8.98 8.18
N LEU A 96 -11.20 9.58 8.40
CA LEU A 96 -11.09 10.98 8.76
C LEU A 96 -11.03 11.88 7.52
N PRO A 97 -11.67 13.05 7.54
CA PRO A 97 -11.46 14.06 6.51
C PRO A 97 -9.97 14.36 6.30
N LEU A 98 -9.55 14.52 5.04
CA LEU A 98 -8.15 14.79 4.69
C LEU A 98 -7.54 15.95 5.50
N SER A 99 -8.30 17.00 5.77
CA SER A 99 -7.86 18.14 6.58
C SER A 99 -7.48 17.73 8.01
N LYS A 100 -8.18 16.77 8.63
CA LYS A 100 -7.82 16.23 9.94
C LYS A 100 -6.55 15.39 9.86
N ASN A 101 -6.42 14.51 8.86
CA ASN A 101 -5.21 13.72 8.66
C ASN A 101 -3.98 14.63 8.47
N VAL A 102 -4.08 15.70 7.67
CA VAL A 102 -3.01 16.69 7.50
C VAL A 102 -2.64 17.38 8.81
N LEU A 103 -3.62 17.70 9.67
CA LEU A 103 -3.35 18.32 10.98
C LEU A 103 -2.65 17.36 11.94
N ILE A 104 -3.05 16.08 11.96
CA ILE A 104 -2.40 15.02 12.73
C ILE A 104 -0.95 14.88 12.28
N SER A 105 -0.71 14.77 10.98
CA SER A 105 0.64 14.73 10.40
C SER A 105 1.47 15.94 10.79
N LYS A 106 0.91 17.16 10.70
CA LYS A 106 1.62 18.38 11.06
C LYS A 106 2.05 18.40 12.53
N ARG A 107 1.19 17.94 13.45
CA ARG A 107 1.54 17.81 14.87
C ARG A 107 2.65 16.79 15.09
N LEU A 108 2.56 15.62 14.47
CA LEU A 108 3.63 14.61 14.52
C LEU A 108 4.97 15.17 14.03
N PHE A 109 4.98 15.88 12.89
CA PHE A 109 6.18 16.49 12.35
C PHE A 109 6.80 17.50 13.34
N GLN A 110 5.97 18.37 13.91
CA GLN A 110 6.40 19.34 14.91
C GLN A 110 6.99 18.68 16.15
N THR A 111 6.39 17.58 16.63
CA THR A 111 6.92 16.80 17.75
C THR A 111 8.27 16.16 17.40
N ILE A 112 8.40 15.56 16.22
CA ILE A 112 9.70 14.98 15.80
C ILE A 112 10.77 16.05 15.65
N PHE A 113 10.43 17.22 15.11
CA PHE A 113 11.36 18.34 14.97
C PHE A 113 11.75 19.01 16.30
N SER A 114 10.91 18.90 17.34
CA SER A 114 11.24 19.39 18.67
C SER A 114 12.09 18.40 19.47
N LEU A 115 11.86 17.08 19.27
CA LEU A 115 12.60 16.02 19.94
C LEU A 115 14.00 15.80 19.36
N PHE A 116 14.16 15.95 18.04
CA PHE A 116 15.39 15.55 17.34
C PHE A 116 15.92 16.62 16.39
N THR A 117 17.24 16.65 16.24
CA THR A 117 17.94 17.52 15.29
C THR A 117 17.83 16.95 13.87
N ILE A 118 16.77 17.33 13.15
CA ILE A 118 16.49 16.84 11.79
C ILE A 118 17.09 17.74 10.72
N HIS A 119 17.65 17.13 9.68
CA HIS A 119 18.15 17.84 8.51
C HIS A 119 16.99 18.33 7.62
N LYS A 120 16.83 19.64 7.47
CA LYS A 120 15.68 20.27 6.79
C LYS A 120 15.49 19.88 5.32
N GLU A 121 16.58 19.56 4.61
CA GLU A 121 16.52 19.07 3.22
C GLU A 121 16.35 17.54 3.11
N ARG A 122 16.19 16.83 4.23
CA ARG A 122 16.07 15.36 4.29
C ARG A 122 14.86 14.92 5.11
N VAL A 123 13.72 15.56 4.83
CA VAL A 123 12.41 15.22 5.38
C VAL A 123 11.58 14.57 4.27
N TYR A 124 11.10 13.37 4.51
CA TYR A 124 10.44 12.56 3.49
C TYR A 124 9.19 11.88 4.03
N THR A 125 8.31 11.45 3.13
CA THR A 125 7.14 10.62 3.47
C THR A 125 7.16 9.30 2.71
N ALA A 126 6.53 8.28 3.26
CA ALA A 126 6.38 6.98 2.61
C ALA A 126 5.08 6.28 2.99
N GLY A 127 4.70 5.27 2.23
CA GLY A 127 3.61 4.37 2.60
C GLY A 127 3.43 3.26 1.56
N PHE A 128 2.41 2.45 1.75
CA PHE A 128 1.94 1.44 0.81
C PHE A 128 0.45 1.61 0.53
N GLY A 129 -0.01 1.37 -0.71
CA GLY A 129 -1.43 1.46 -1.08
C GLY A 129 -2.07 2.81 -0.72
N SER A 130 -3.12 2.79 0.11
CA SER A 130 -3.77 4.00 0.65
C SER A 130 -2.81 4.88 1.46
N GLY A 131 -1.91 4.29 2.24
CA GLY A 131 -0.84 5.00 2.95
C GLY A 131 0.14 5.69 2.00
N ALA A 132 0.48 5.07 0.87
CA ALA A 132 1.31 5.67 -0.18
C ALA A 132 0.60 6.88 -0.83
N ARG A 133 -0.69 6.74 -1.13
CA ARG A 133 -1.53 7.85 -1.62
C ARG A 133 -1.52 9.01 -0.63
N MET A 134 -1.71 8.75 0.66
CA MET A 134 -1.65 9.78 1.68
C MET A 134 -0.27 10.44 1.80
N ALA A 135 0.80 9.64 1.82
CA ALA A 135 2.17 10.13 1.84
C ALA A 135 2.47 11.07 0.66
N SER A 136 1.92 10.79 -0.52
CA SER A 136 2.09 11.59 -1.73
C SER A 136 1.39 12.96 -1.69
N LEU A 137 0.38 13.13 -0.83
CA LEU A 137 -0.32 14.41 -0.65
C LEU A 137 0.41 15.36 0.31
N MET A 138 1.22 14.82 1.23
CA MET A 138 1.85 15.62 2.28
C MET A 138 2.70 16.79 1.77
N PRO A 139 3.51 16.66 0.69
CA PRO A 139 4.27 17.80 0.16
C PRO A 139 3.41 18.99 -0.29
N THR A 140 2.15 18.77 -0.65
CA THR A 140 1.20 19.83 -1.02
C THR A 140 0.87 20.73 0.17
N PHE A 141 0.82 20.14 1.37
CA PHE A 141 0.40 20.84 2.59
C PHE A 141 1.57 21.19 3.53
N ILE A 142 2.69 20.47 3.42
CA ILE A 142 3.87 20.56 4.29
C ILE A 142 5.12 20.74 3.43
N LYS A 143 5.60 21.99 3.32
CA LYS A 143 6.70 22.38 2.40
C LYS A 143 8.07 21.82 2.79
N GLU A 144 8.19 21.36 4.03
CA GLU A 144 9.37 20.71 4.57
C GLU A 144 9.63 19.36 3.87
N VAL A 145 8.59 18.67 3.37
CA VAL A 145 8.74 17.37 2.71
C VAL A 145 9.42 17.55 1.35
N LYS A 146 10.59 16.93 1.17
CA LYS A 146 11.42 17.02 -0.05
C LYS A 146 11.30 15.82 -0.98
N GLY A 147 10.67 14.75 -0.54
CA GLY A 147 10.49 13.54 -1.33
C GLY A 147 9.50 12.55 -0.73
N VAL A 148 9.04 11.64 -1.58
CA VAL A 148 8.01 10.64 -1.30
C VAL A 148 8.49 9.28 -1.78
N VAL A 149 8.38 8.25 -0.94
CA VAL A 149 8.57 6.84 -1.33
C VAL A 149 7.21 6.15 -1.36
N SER A 150 6.67 5.94 -2.55
CA SER A 150 5.31 5.45 -2.79
C SER A 150 5.34 3.97 -3.19
N CYS A 151 4.92 3.07 -2.31
CA CYS A 151 4.89 1.64 -2.59
C CYS A 151 3.48 1.21 -3.05
N GLY A 152 3.38 0.49 -4.16
CA GLY A 152 2.11 -0.07 -4.65
C GLY A 152 1.03 0.94 -5.03
N ALA A 153 1.33 2.25 -5.11
CA ALA A 153 0.36 3.25 -5.53
C ALA A 153 1.03 4.48 -6.17
N GLY A 154 0.36 5.08 -7.16
CA GLY A 154 0.73 6.37 -7.73
C GLY A 154 0.43 7.55 -6.80
N VAL A 155 0.57 8.77 -7.33
CA VAL A 155 0.14 9.99 -6.62
C VAL A 155 -1.38 9.98 -6.49
N ALA A 156 -1.88 10.32 -5.30
CA ALA A 156 -3.33 10.28 -5.01
C ALA A 156 -4.16 11.20 -5.92
N ASN A 157 -3.68 12.43 -6.14
CA ASN A 157 -4.32 13.38 -7.05
C ASN A 157 -3.24 14.13 -7.83
N THR A 158 -3.30 14.06 -9.15
CA THR A 158 -2.33 14.70 -10.04
C THR A 158 -2.60 16.19 -10.22
N GLU A 159 -3.82 16.68 -9.97
CA GLU A 159 -4.22 18.08 -10.09
C GLU A 159 -3.62 18.96 -8.99
N VAL A 160 -3.31 18.38 -7.83
CA VAL A 160 -2.66 19.10 -6.73
C VAL A 160 -1.14 19.24 -6.91
N LEU A 161 -0.57 18.56 -7.91
CA LEU A 161 0.85 18.68 -8.23
C LEU A 161 1.13 20.04 -8.87
N SER A 162 2.13 20.74 -8.33
CA SER A 162 2.53 22.05 -8.82
C SER A 162 4.03 22.13 -9.05
N SER A 163 4.43 22.63 -10.22
CA SER A 163 5.84 22.91 -10.54
C SER A 163 6.46 23.99 -9.63
N ARG A 164 5.65 24.70 -8.83
CA ARG A 164 6.12 25.66 -7.81
C ARG A 164 6.68 24.99 -6.56
N ASN A 165 6.31 23.74 -6.28
CA ASN A 165 6.77 23.00 -5.11
C ASN A 165 7.10 21.55 -5.48
N PRO A 166 8.14 21.32 -6.32
CA PRO A 166 8.50 19.98 -6.73
C PRO A 166 9.16 19.23 -5.58
N PHE A 167 8.84 17.94 -5.49
CA PHE A 167 9.49 16.98 -4.59
C PHE A 167 10.01 15.80 -5.41
N TYR A 168 10.91 15.00 -4.84
CA TYR A 168 11.38 13.78 -5.49
C TYR A 168 10.38 12.63 -5.25
N PHE A 169 9.75 12.12 -6.29
CA PHE A 169 8.86 10.97 -6.20
C PHE A 169 9.58 9.66 -6.54
N ILE A 170 9.64 8.71 -5.61
CA ILE A 170 10.18 7.38 -5.85
C ILE A 170 9.03 6.39 -5.74
N GLY A 171 8.64 5.79 -6.87
CA GLY A 171 7.64 4.73 -6.91
C GLY A 171 8.29 3.36 -6.79
N ILE A 172 7.68 2.44 -6.02
CA ILE A 172 8.08 1.03 -5.97
C ILE A 172 6.85 0.18 -6.26
N VAL A 173 6.92 -0.71 -7.24
CA VAL A 173 5.75 -1.49 -7.68
C VAL A 173 6.13 -2.89 -8.17
N GLY A 174 5.30 -3.87 -7.87
CA GLY A 174 5.45 -5.24 -8.37
C GLY A 174 4.99 -5.35 -9.82
N VAL A 175 5.59 -6.24 -10.62
CA VAL A 175 5.16 -6.47 -12.02
C VAL A 175 3.74 -7.05 -12.16
N GLU A 176 3.24 -7.68 -11.10
CA GLU A 176 1.89 -8.24 -10.99
C GLU A 176 0.95 -7.36 -10.14
N ASP A 177 1.39 -6.18 -9.70
CA ASP A 177 0.55 -5.20 -9.01
C ASP A 177 -0.35 -4.48 -10.03
N PHE A 178 -1.65 -4.36 -9.76
CA PHE A 178 -2.60 -3.69 -10.65
C PHE A 178 -2.25 -2.21 -10.92
N ASN A 179 -1.44 -1.58 -10.07
CA ASN A 179 -0.93 -0.22 -10.24
C ASN A 179 0.33 -0.13 -11.13
N TYR A 180 0.91 -1.25 -11.55
CA TYR A 180 2.13 -1.29 -12.36
C TYR A 180 2.07 -0.44 -13.65
N PRO A 181 1.02 -0.54 -14.49
CA PRO A 181 0.94 0.28 -15.70
C PRO A 181 0.93 1.78 -15.38
N ASP A 182 0.12 2.20 -14.41
CA ASP A 182 -0.04 3.60 -14.04
C ASP A 182 1.22 4.18 -13.40
N MET A 183 1.87 3.41 -12.53
CA MET A 183 3.15 3.79 -11.95
C MET A 183 4.19 4.08 -13.04
N LEU A 184 4.27 3.24 -14.09
CA LEU A 184 5.21 3.47 -15.20
C LEU A 184 4.82 4.65 -16.09
N ARG A 185 3.53 4.84 -16.35
CA ARG A 185 3.03 5.96 -17.17
C ARG A 185 3.21 7.31 -16.48
N SER A 186 3.19 7.34 -15.14
CA SER A 186 3.34 8.56 -14.33
C SER A 186 4.63 9.34 -14.62
N LYS A 187 5.69 8.68 -15.10
CA LYS A 187 6.96 9.32 -15.48
C LYS A 187 6.77 10.47 -16.47
N ASN A 188 5.87 10.33 -17.44
CA ASN A 188 5.61 11.39 -18.45
C ASN A 188 4.98 12.64 -17.82
N LEU A 189 4.07 12.45 -16.86
CA LEU A 189 3.45 13.54 -16.11
C LEU A 189 4.51 14.27 -15.28
N PHE A 190 5.31 13.53 -14.50
CA PHE A 190 6.37 14.13 -13.69
C PHE A 190 7.39 14.90 -14.53
N ASN A 191 7.80 14.37 -15.68
CA ASN A 191 8.69 15.06 -16.60
C ASN A 191 8.09 16.38 -17.11
N THR A 192 6.81 16.38 -17.49
CA THR A 192 6.08 17.58 -17.94
C THR A 192 6.02 18.63 -16.83
N LEU A 193 5.78 18.21 -15.59
CA LEU A 193 5.71 19.09 -14.42
C LEU A 193 7.10 19.43 -13.83
N ARG A 194 8.19 18.90 -14.41
CA ARG A 194 9.58 19.04 -13.95
C ARG A 194 9.85 18.49 -12.54
N PHE A 195 9.09 17.48 -12.14
CA PHE A 195 9.35 16.70 -10.95
C PHE A 195 10.44 15.68 -11.26
N LYS A 196 11.37 15.50 -10.32
CA LYS A 196 12.23 14.31 -10.36
C LYS A 196 11.39 13.10 -9.97
N SER A 197 11.50 12.03 -10.73
CA SER A 197 10.85 10.77 -10.41
C SER A 197 11.76 9.58 -10.71
N HIS A 198 11.59 8.49 -9.97
CA HIS A 198 12.26 7.22 -10.24
C HIS A 198 11.33 6.07 -9.89
N THR A 199 11.36 5.00 -10.70
CA THR A 199 10.51 3.83 -10.47
C THR A 199 11.40 2.61 -10.25
N LEU A 200 11.22 1.95 -9.12
CA LEU A 200 11.80 0.65 -8.80
C LEU A 200 10.73 -0.43 -9.02
N VAL A 201 11.12 -1.54 -9.63
CA VAL A 201 10.22 -2.64 -9.98
C VAL A 201 10.76 -3.93 -9.38
N PHE A 202 9.88 -4.80 -8.89
CA PHE A 202 10.23 -6.14 -8.41
C PHE A 202 9.28 -7.22 -8.92
N ASP A 203 9.73 -8.46 -8.81
CA ASP A 203 8.90 -9.63 -9.08
C ASP A 203 7.96 -9.85 -7.88
N GLY A 204 6.67 -9.57 -8.09
CA GLY A 204 5.63 -9.68 -7.07
C GLY A 204 4.36 -8.90 -7.45
N GLY A 205 3.31 -9.07 -6.62
CA GLY A 205 2.00 -8.44 -6.79
C GLY A 205 1.84 -7.16 -5.95
N HIS A 206 0.60 -6.90 -5.52
CA HIS A 206 0.26 -5.78 -4.64
C HIS A 206 0.63 -6.08 -3.18
N GLN A 207 1.90 -5.87 -2.85
CA GLN A 207 2.46 -6.16 -1.52
C GLN A 207 3.60 -5.20 -1.16
N TRP A 208 3.98 -5.17 0.11
CA TRP A 208 5.18 -4.44 0.55
C TRP A 208 6.41 -4.92 -0.24
N PRO A 209 7.21 -3.99 -0.79
CA PRO A 209 8.41 -4.37 -1.53
C PRO A 209 9.47 -4.99 -0.60
N PRO A 210 10.37 -5.82 -1.15
CA PRO A 210 11.51 -6.32 -0.41
C PRO A 210 12.35 -5.21 0.23
N SER A 211 12.86 -5.45 1.44
CA SER A 211 13.59 -4.44 2.23
C SER A 211 14.78 -3.81 1.50
N ASN A 212 15.46 -4.55 0.61
CA ASN A 212 16.55 -4.01 -0.20
C ASN A 212 16.09 -2.91 -1.18
N LEU A 213 14.85 -2.93 -1.66
CA LEU A 213 14.29 -1.85 -2.49
C LEU A 213 13.89 -0.64 -1.65
N LEU A 214 13.39 -0.85 -0.43
CA LEU A 214 13.18 0.25 0.52
C LEU A 214 14.50 0.96 0.85
N SER A 215 15.56 0.18 1.07
CA SER A 215 16.93 0.70 1.24
C SER A 215 17.42 1.43 -0.01
N GLN A 216 17.17 0.89 -1.21
CA GLN A 216 17.51 1.55 -2.46
C GLN A 216 16.79 2.88 -2.64
N ALA A 217 15.51 2.99 -2.24
CA ALA A 217 14.78 4.25 -2.28
C ALA A 217 15.40 5.30 -1.36
N MET A 218 15.81 4.93 -0.13
CA MET A 218 16.54 5.85 0.75
C MET A 218 17.88 6.31 0.16
N LYS A 219 18.61 5.41 -0.51
CA LYS A 219 19.85 5.75 -1.20
C LYS A 219 19.62 6.74 -2.35
N LEU A 220 18.53 6.58 -3.10
CA LEU A 220 18.14 7.55 -4.14
C LEU A 220 17.85 8.94 -3.54
N LEU A 221 17.18 9.01 -2.39
CA LEU A 221 16.97 10.27 -1.67
C LEU A 221 18.31 10.92 -1.28
N ASP A 222 19.26 10.13 -0.77
CA ASP A 222 20.59 10.65 -0.40
C ASP A 222 21.39 11.14 -1.61
N LEU A 223 21.38 10.38 -2.71
CA LEU A 223 22.03 10.77 -3.98
C LEU A 223 21.44 12.08 -4.53
N GLU A 224 20.13 12.28 -4.40
CA GLU A 224 19.47 13.51 -4.82
C GLU A 224 19.93 14.72 -4.01
N VAL A 225 20.03 14.58 -2.68
CA VAL A 225 20.47 15.66 -1.79
C VAL A 225 21.96 15.97 -1.97
N MET A 226 22.80 14.95 -2.20
CA MET A 226 24.20 15.14 -2.62
C MET A 226 24.30 15.87 -3.98
N GLY A 227 23.43 15.53 -4.94
CA GLY A 227 23.40 16.14 -6.27
C GLY A 227 22.99 17.61 -6.24
N LYS A 228 22.17 18.00 -5.26
CA LYS A 228 21.81 19.39 -4.95
C LYS A 228 22.89 20.15 -4.17
N GLY A 229 23.90 19.47 -3.64
CA GLY A 229 24.93 20.06 -2.79
C GLY A 229 24.45 20.41 -1.37
N ALA A 230 23.30 19.88 -0.94
CA ALA A 230 22.76 20.12 0.40
C ALA A 230 23.46 19.28 1.48
N ILE A 231 24.15 18.21 1.09
CA ILE A 231 25.12 17.48 1.92
C ILE A 231 26.41 17.23 1.10
N PRO A 232 27.57 17.01 1.76
CA PRO A 232 28.80 16.66 1.06
C PRO A 232 28.64 15.41 0.20
N LYS A 233 29.29 15.40 -0.98
CA LYS A 233 29.35 14.21 -1.82
C LYS A 233 30.25 13.15 -1.16
N ASP A 234 29.71 11.96 -0.96
CA ASP A 234 30.50 10.77 -0.60
C ASP A 234 30.84 10.00 -1.88
N THR A 235 32.06 10.20 -2.37
CA THR A 235 32.53 9.61 -3.64
C THR A 235 32.47 8.07 -3.60
N THR A 236 32.80 7.45 -2.47
CA THR A 236 32.77 5.98 -2.33
C THR A 236 31.34 5.48 -2.42
N PHE A 237 30.42 6.09 -1.65
CA PHE A 237 29.00 5.76 -1.69
C PHE A 237 28.40 5.94 -3.09
N ILE A 238 28.74 7.04 -3.79
CA ILE A 238 28.25 7.31 -5.14
C ILE A 238 28.72 6.23 -6.13
N ILE A 239 30.03 5.92 -6.13
CA ILE A 239 30.62 4.95 -7.07
C ILE A 239 30.08 3.54 -6.79
N ASP A 240 29.97 3.13 -5.53
CA ASP A 240 29.48 1.80 -5.16
C ASP A 240 28.03 1.58 -5.59
N ASN A 241 27.16 2.57 -5.34
CA ASN A 241 25.77 2.49 -5.77
C ASN A 241 25.64 2.56 -7.30
N TYR A 242 26.43 3.40 -7.97
CA TYR A 242 26.47 3.47 -9.43
C TYR A 242 26.84 2.12 -10.05
N ASN A 243 27.89 1.47 -9.55
CA ASN A 243 28.34 0.18 -10.03
C ASN A 243 27.29 -0.92 -9.79
N LYS A 244 26.61 -0.91 -8.63
CA LYS A 244 25.50 -1.83 -8.34
C LYS A 244 24.35 -1.65 -9.34
N SER A 245 23.93 -0.41 -9.61
CA SER A 245 22.88 -0.11 -10.59
C SER A 245 23.29 -0.53 -12.00
N LEU A 246 24.54 -0.24 -12.41
CA LEU A 246 25.04 -0.61 -13.73
C LEU A 246 25.14 -2.14 -13.91
N ASN A 247 25.58 -2.86 -12.87
CA ASN A 247 25.60 -4.32 -12.87
C ASN A 247 24.20 -4.91 -13.01
N TYR A 248 23.19 -4.31 -12.37
CA TYR A 248 21.80 -4.72 -12.55
C TYR A 248 21.30 -4.48 -13.98
N SER A 249 21.58 -3.30 -14.56
CA SER A 249 21.32 -3.03 -15.99
C SER A 249 21.97 -4.07 -16.91
N ASN A 250 23.23 -4.45 -16.66
CA ASN A 250 23.92 -5.46 -17.46
C ASN A 250 23.27 -6.84 -17.34
N LYS A 251 22.80 -7.22 -16.14
CA LYS A 251 22.04 -8.46 -15.93
C LYS A 251 20.76 -8.49 -16.75
N LEU A 252 20.01 -7.38 -16.81
CA LEU A 252 18.80 -7.26 -17.62
C LEU A 252 19.09 -7.40 -19.12
N ILE A 253 20.19 -6.83 -19.60
CA ILE A 253 20.63 -6.98 -21.00
C ILE A 253 20.96 -8.44 -21.30
N SER A 254 21.77 -9.10 -20.45
CA SER A 254 22.12 -10.51 -20.63
C SER A 254 20.93 -11.46 -20.47
N GLY A 255 19.93 -11.09 -19.68
CA GLY A 255 18.70 -11.83 -19.46
C GLY A 255 17.63 -11.62 -20.52
N ASN A 256 17.96 -10.99 -21.65
CA ASN A 256 17.01 -10.67 -22.73
C ASN A 256 15.81 -9.82 -22.27
N ASN A 257 16.04 -8.89 -21.35
CA ASN A 257 15.05 -7.89 -20.92
C ASN A 257 15.50 -6.45 -21.28
N PRO A 258 15.65 -6.15 -22.59
CA PRO A 258 16.14 -4.85 -23.05
C PRO A 258 15.20 -3.68 -22.74
N LEU A 259 13.89 -3.91 -22.53
CA LEU A 259 12.96 -2.85 -22.13
C LEU A 259 13.23 -2.36 -20.71
N GLU A 260 13.35 -3.27 -19.74
CA GLU A 260 13.71 -2.91 -18.37
C GLU A 260 15.15 -2.39 -18.28
N ALA A 261 16.08 -2.97 -19.05
CA ALA A 261 17.44 -2.44 -19.13
C ALA A 261 17.48 -0.98 -19.61
N TYR A 262 16.66 -0.63 -20.61
CA TYR A 262 16.53 0.74 -21.08
C TYR A 262 16.03 1.67 -19.98
N ARG A 263 14.97 1.27 -19.25
CA ARG A 263 14.41 2.06 -18.13
C ARG A 263 15.42 2.27 -17.02
N ASN A 264 16.12 1.21 -16.63
CA ASN A 264 17.13 1.27 -15.58
C ASN A 264 18.31 2.17 -15.98
N LEU A 265 18.83 2.04 -17.21
CA LEU A 265 19.90 2.92 -17.71
C LEU A 265 19.47 4.38 -17.82
N GLU A 266 18.24 4.65 -18.23
CA GLU A 266 17.67 6.01 -18.26
C GLU A 266 17.64 6.59 -16.84
N GLY A 267 17.17 5.82 -15.86
CA GLY A 267 17.17 6.19 -14.45
C GLY A 267 18.58 6.41 -13.88
N ILE A 268 19.56 5.58 -14.24
CA ILE A 268 20.97 5.78 -13.85
C ILE A 268 21.49 7.11 -14.40
N ILE A 269 21.25 7.42 -15.67
CA ILE A 269 21.69 8.69 -16.25
C ILE A 269 21.05 9.87 -15.52
N GLU A 270 19.76 9.80 -15.22
CA GLU A 270 19.02 10.86 -14.51
C GLU A 270 19.56 11.09 -13.10
N VAL A 271 19.79 10.03 -12.32
CA VAL A 271 20.25 10.10 -10.92
C VAL A 271 21.70 10.54 -10.82
N TYR A 272 22.59 9.99 -11.66
CA TYR A 272 24.04 10.15 -11.48
C TYR A 272 24.66 11.30 -12.26
N LYS A 273 23.98 11.87 -13.27
CA LYS A 273 24.50 13.01 -14.05
C LYS A 273 24.93 14.23 -13.18
N PRO A 274 24.23 14.60 -12.09
CA PRO A 274 24.70 15.69 -11.20
C PRO A 274 25.91 15.31 -10.32
N LEU A 275 26.22 14.02 -10.24
CA LEU A 275 27.20 13.46 -9.32
C LEU A 275 28.52 13.12 -10.03
N ILE A 276 28.44 12.49 -11.21
CA ILE A 276 29.56 11.96 -11.98
C ILE A 276 29.31 12.06 -13.49
N ALA A 277 30.37 11.85 -14.29
CA ALA A 277 30.24 11.78 -15.76
C ALA A 277 29.57 10.48 -16.21
N VAL A 278 28.52 10.59 -17.02
CA VAL A 278 27.70 9.45 -17.50
C VAL A 278 27.52 9.45 -19.03
N ASP A 279 28.31 10.22 -19.77
CA ASP A 279 28.13 10.42 -21.21
C ASP A 279 28.27 9.11 -22.03
N SER A 280 29.09 8.18 -21.56
CA SER A 280 29.24 6.86 -22.17
C SER A 280 27.93 6.06 -22.18
N LEU A 281 27.08 6.21 -21.17
CA LEU A 281 25.80 5.50 -21.07
C LEU A 281 24.77 5.98 -22.10
N LYS A 282 24.88 7.23 -22.59
CA LYS A 282 23.98 7.75 -23.64
C LYS A 282 24.09 6.95 -24.94
N SER A 283 25.29 6.46 -25.27
CA SER A 283 25.51 5.61 -26.43
C SER A 283 24.86 4.24 -26.27
N SER A 284 25.00 3.63 -25.08
CA SER A 284 24.33 2.37 -24.74
C SER A 284 22.81 2.49 -24.81
N LEU A 285 22.24 3.59 -24.29
CA LEU A 285 20.80 3.86 -24.36
C LEU A 285 20.30 3.99 -25.80
N LYS A 286 21.06 4.69 -26.66
CA LYS A 286 20.75 4.79 -28.11
C LYS A 286 20.82 3.44 -28.81
N ALA A 287 21.77 2.59 -28.45
CA ALA A 287 21.91 1.24 -28.99
C ALA A 287 20.71 0.36 -28.58
N LEU A 288 20.31 0.36 -27.31
CA LEU A 288 19.11 -0.35 -26.84
C LEU A 288 17.85 0.12 -27.55
N LYS A 289 17.67 1.42 -27.75
CA LYS A 289 16.49 1.95 -28.45
C LYS A 289 16.38 1.47 -29.91
N ARG A 290 17.52 1.17 -30.54
CA ARG A 290 17.58 0.64 -31.92
C ARG A 290 17.39 -0.88 -31.99
N ASN A 291 17.67 -1.59 -30.89
CA ASN A 291 17.52 -3.04 -30.77
C ASN A 291 16.08 -3.50 -31.07
N THR A 292 15.93 -4.54 -31.88
CA THR A 292 14.62 -5.09 -32.28
C THR A 292 13.87 -5.71 -31.11
N GLY A 293 14.57 -6.39 -30.19
CA GLY A 293 13.99 -6.94 -28.96
C GLY A 293 13.37 -5.86 -28.08
N TYR A 294 14.07 -4.72 -27.88
CA TYR A 294 13.51 -3.55 -27.18
C TYR A 294 12.21 -3.06 -27.85
N LYS A 295 12.23 -2.85 -29.17
CA LYS A 295 11.05 -2.36 -29.91
C LYS A 295 9.88 -3.33 -29.83
N ASN A 296 10.14 -4.63 -29.87
CA ASN A 296 9.11 -5.67 -29.75
C ASN A 296 8.52 -5.71 -28.34
N GLN A 297 9.36 -5.74 -27.29
CA GLN A 297 8.89 -5.71 -25.90
C GLN A 297 8.10 -4.44 -25.60
N LYS A 298 8.57 -3.27 -26.07
CA LYS A 298 7.86 -2.00 -25.90
C LYS A 298 6.49 -2.01 -26.57
N ARG A 299 6.39 -2.50 -27.82
CA ARG A 299 5.10 -2.62 -28.52
C ARG A 299 4.18 -3.62 -27.83
N GLY A 300 4.70 -4.77 -27.41
CA GLY A 300 3.94 -5.78 -26.69
C GLY A 300 3.39 -5.25 -25.37
N GLN A 301 4.21 -4.55 -24.58
CA GLN A 301 3.76 -3.98 -23.32
C GLN A 301 2.70 -2.90 -23.52
N ASN A 302 2.87 -2.01 -24.50
CA ASN A 302 1.86 -0.99 -24.81
C ASN A 302 0.53 -1.62 -25.23
N ALA A 303 0.56 -2.70 -26.04
CA ALA A 303 -0.65 -3.41 -26.46
C ALA A 303 -1.35 -4.08 -25.27
N VAL A 304 -0.58 -4.71 -24.38
CA VAL A 304 -1.11 -5.33 -23.16
C VAL A 304 -1.68 -4.28 -22.21
N PHE A 305 -1.01 -3.15 -21.99
CA PHE A 305 -1.53 -2.08 -21.14
C PHE A 305 -2.82 -1.49 -21.69
N PHE A 306 -2.91 -1.24 -23.00
CA PHE A 306 -4.14 -0.76 -23.62
C PHE A 306 -5.29 -1.77 -23.44
N LYS A 307 -5.03 -3.06 -23.63
CA LYS A 307 -6.03 -4.11 -23.41
C LYS A 307 -6.46 -4.19 -21.95
N GLU A 308 -5.52 -4.06 -21.03
CA GLU A 308 -5.77 -4.04 -19.59
C GLU A 308 -6.68 -2.86 -19.21
N ASP A 309 -6.41 -1.66 -19.72
CA ASP A 309 -7.23 -0.46 -19.44
C ASP A 309 -8.68 -0.64 -19.93
N LEU A 310 -8.89 -1.27 -21.09
CA LEU A 310 -10.23 -1.57 -21.61
C LEU A 310 -10.97 -2.55 -20.70
N ILE A 311 -10.33 -3.65 -20.30
CA ILE A 311 -10.95 -4.64 -19.41
C ILE A 311 -11.25 -4.04 -18.03
N LYS A 312 -10.35 -3.23 -17.47
CA LYS A 312 -10.61 -2.52 -16.23
C LYS A 312 -11.81 -1.57 -16.37
N SER A 313 -11.94 -0.88 -17.50
CA SER A 313 -13.09 0.00 -17.76
C SER A 313 -14.40 -0.80 -17.80
N ASP A 314 -14.40 -1.95 -18.46
CA ASP A 314 -15.55 -2.86 -18.46
C ASP A 314 -15.89 -3.33 -17.04
N TYR A 315 -14.89 -3.71 -16.23
CA TYR A 315 -15.13 -4.14 -14.85
C TYR A 315 -15.75 -3.05 -13.98
N ASN A 316 -15.25 -1.81 -14.05
CA ASN A 316 -15.87 -0.69 -13.32
C ASN A 316 -17.32 -0.49 -13.75
N TYR A 317 -17.55 -0.41 -15.06
CA TYR A 317 -18.88 -0.13 -15.62
C TYR A 317 -19.90 -1.22 -15.23
N TYR A 318 -19.57 -2.49 -15.46
CA TYR A 318 -20.50 -3.58 -15.20
C TYR A 318 -20.73 -3.81 -13.71
N LEU A 319 -19.71 -3.62 -12.86
CA LEU A 319 -19.91 -3.77 -11.42
C LEU A 319 -20.81 -2.65 -10.89
N GLU A 320 -20.55 -1.40 -11.29
CA GLU A 320 -21.41 -0.26 -10.93
C GLU A 320 -22.86 -0.48 -11.41
N GLU A 321 -23.05 -0.91 -12.66
CA GLU A 321 -24.38 -1.24 -13.21
C GLU A 321 -25.08 -2.34 -12.39
N ASP A 322 -24.36 -3.43 -12.11
CA ASP A 322 -24.93 -4.58 -11.41
C ASP A 322 -25.34 -4.23 -9.98
N LEU A 323 -24.56 -3.40 -9.28
CA LEU A 323 -24.89 -2.94 -7.94
C LEU A 323 -26.08 -1.99 -7.93
N LEU A 324 -26.16 -1.05 -8.88
CA LEU A 324 -27.27 -0.10 -8.97
C LEU A 324 -28.61 -0.76 -9.36
N THR A 325 -28.56 -1.90 -10.06
CA THR A 325 -29.75 -2.57 -10.61
C THR A 325 -30.04 -3.94 -9.97
N TYR A 326 -29.21 -4.37 -9.02
CA TYR A 326 -29.27 -5.69 -8.37
C TYR A 326 -29.30 -6.84 -9.39
N ASN A 327 -28.43 -6.77 -10.41
CA ASN A 327 -28.47 -7.66 -11.56
C ASN A 327 -27.76 -9.00 -11.32
N TYR A 328 -28.36 -9.86 -10.49
CA TYR A 328 -27.83 -11.22 -10.21
C TYR A 328 -27.66 -12.09 -11.47
N ASN A 329 -28.40 -11.81 -12.56
CA ASN A 329 -28.24 -12.54 -13.81
C ASN A 329 -26.85 -12.34 -14.45
N ASN A 330 -26.17 -11.24 -14.14
CA ASN A 330 -24.85 -10.95 -14.67
C ASN A 330 -23.70 -11.69 -13.96
N LEU A 331 -23.97 -12.40 -12.84
CA LEU A 331 -22.98 -13.28 -12.19
C LEU A 331 -22.39 -14.32 -13.17
N GLY A 332 -23.17 -14.74 -14.18
CA GLY A 332 -22.68 -15.61 -15.25
C GLY A 332 -21.59 -14.96 -16.12
N TRP A 333 -21.70 -13.65 -16.39
CA TRP A 333 -20.68 -12.90 -17.11
C TRP A 333 -19.39 -12.78 -16.27
N TRP A 334 -19.49 -12.49 -14.98
CA TRP A 334 -18.33 -12.46 -14.08
C TRP A 334 -17.61 -13.81 -14.01
N LYS A 335 -18.35 -14.91 -13.95
CA LYS A 335 -17.77 -16.26 -14.05
C LYS A 335 -17.01 -16.47 -15.36
N TYR A 336 -17.58 -16.03 -16.49
CA TYR A 336 -16.91 -16.06 -17.79
C TYR A 336 -15.64 -15.19 -17.78
N GLN A 337 -15.65 -14.02 -17.15
CA GLN A 337 -14.47 -13.16 -17.02
C GLN A 337 -13.35 -13.87 -16.26
N MET A 338 -13.65 -14.59 -15.18
CA MET A 338 -12.63 -15.38 -14.46
C MET A 338 -12.01 -16.48 -15.32
N GLU A 339 -12.77 -17.11 -16.23
CA GLU A 339 -12.21 -18.04 -17.20
C GLU A 339 -11.28 -17.34 -18.22
N VAL A 340 -11.64 -16.13 -18.66
CA VAL A 340 -10.80 -15.30 -19.54
C VAL A 340 -9.49 -14.92 -18.85
N LEU A 341 -9.53 -14.50 -17.59
CA LEU A 341 -8.34 -14.20 -16.79
C LEU A 341 -7.46 -15.45 -16.62
N GLY A 342 -8.07 -16.60 -16.35
CA GLY A 342 -7.36 -17.88 -16.28
C GLY A 342 -6.64 -18.26 -17.58
N LYS A 343 -7.16 -17.87 -18.76
CA LYS A 343 -6.47 -18.04 -20.05
C LYS A 343 -5.25 -17.13 -20.15
N PHE A 344 -5.35 -15.87 -19.69
CA PHE A 344 -4.19 -14.96 -19.68
C PHE A 344 -3.09 -15.45 -18.76
N GLN A 345 -3.42 -15.89 -17.55
CA GLN A 345 -2.44 -16.39 -16.57
C GLN A 345 -1.69 -17.65 -17.04
N LYS A 346 -2.31 -18.43 -17.94
CA LYS A 346 -1.71 -19.61 -18.59
C LYS A 346 -1.02 -19.29 -19.93
N SER A 347 -1.02 -18.03 -20.36
CA SER A 347 -0.40 -17.62 -21.62
C SER A 347 1.12 -17.85 -21.60
N LYS A 348 1.67 -18.26 -22.74
CA LYS A 348 3.13 -18.34 -22.95
C LYS A 348 3.76 -16.93 -23.06
N ASN A 349 2.95 -15.91 -23.34
CA ASN A 349 3.39 -14.53 -23.35
C ASN A 349 3.40 -14.00 -21.91
N VAL A 350 4.61 -13.77 -21.36
CA VAL A 350 4.80 -13.29 -19.98
C VAL A 350 4.04 -11.98 -19.70
N LEU A 351 3.92 -11.08 -20.69
CA LEU A 351 3.20 -9.82 -20.50
C LEU A 351 1.70 -10.05 -20.33
N GLU A 352 1.11 -10.98 -21.10
CA GLU A 352 -0.29 -11.38 -20.94
C GLU A 352 -0.51 -12.12 -19.62
N LYS A 353 0.44 -12.98 -19.22
CA LYS A 353 0.40 -13.64 -17.92
C LYS A 353 0.32 -12.63 -16.79
N HIS A 354 1.23 -11.66 -16.73
CA HIS A 354 1.20 -10.64 -15.69
C HIS A 354 -0.07 -9.78 -15.77
N MET A 355 -0.58 -9.48 -16.96
CA MET A 355 -1.87 -8.77 -17.12
C MET A 355 -3.03 -9.56 -16.51
N GLY A 356 -3.10 -10.88 -16.74
CA GLY A 356 -4.12 -11.73 -16.14
C GLY A 356 -4.10 -11.72 -14.62
N VAL A 357 -2.90 -11.71 -14.01
CA VAL A 357 -2.73 -11.59 -12.56
C VAL A 357 -3.12 -10.20 -12.07
N ARG A 358 -2.69 -9.13 -12.76
CA ARG A 358 -3.05 -7.75 -12.42
C ARG A 358 -4.55 -7.50 -12.49
N LEU A 359 -5.23 -8.04 -13.50
CA LEU A 359 -6.68 -7.87 -13.66
C LEU A 359 -7.47 -8.60 -12.56
N GLU A 360 -7.03 -9.79 -12.16
CA GLU A 360 -7.62 -10.48 -11.01
C GLU A 360 -7.40 -9.70 -9.70
N ALA A 361 -6.17 -9.21 -9.47
CA ALA A 361 -5.87 -8.39 -8.30
C ALA A 361 -6.68 -7.07 -8.30
N TYR A 362 -6.84 -6.47 -9.48
CA TYR A 362 -7.65 -5.27 -9.66
C TYR A 362 -9.12 -5.51 -9.33
N LEU A 363 -9.71 -6.60 -9.84
CA LEU A 363 -11.11 -6.93 -9.58
C LEU A 363 -11.36 -7.21 -8.09
N ASN A 364 -10.44 -7.89 -7.41
CA ASN A 364 -10.51 -8.06 -5.96
C ASN A 364 -10.46 -6.73 -5.21
N ALA A 365 -9.57 -5.81 -5.61
CA ALA A 365 -9.48 -4.49 -5.00
C ALA A 365 -10.74 -3.65 -5.25
N LEU A 366 -11.27 -3.67 -6.47
CA LEU A 366 -12.51 -2.98 -6.83
C LEU A 366 -13.68 -3.44 -5.97
N ILE A 367 -13.85 -4.75 -5.78
CA ILE A 367 -14.92 -5.31 -4.94
C ILE A 367 -14.75 -4.95 -3.47
N GLU A 368 -13.52 -4.94 -2.93
CA GLU A 368 -13.30 -4.47 -1.56
C GLU A 368 -13.65 -2.99 -1.41
N ASP A 369 -13.22 -2.15 -2.36
CA ASP A 369 -13.54 -0.72 -2.37
C ASP A 369 -15.08 -0.50 -2.38
N ASP A 370 -15.82 -1.21 -3.24
CA ASP A 370 -17.30 -1.14 -3.27
C ASP A 370 -17.95 -1.66 -1.99
N MET A 371 -17.42 -2.73 -1.38
CA MET A 371 -17.92 -3.23 -0.11
C MET A 371 -17.71 -2.23 1.03
N ASP A 372 -16.58 -1.55 1.05
CA ASP A 372 -16.29 -0.51 2.04
C ASP A 372 -17.18 0.72 1.84
N LEU A 373 -17.48 1.09 0.58
CA LEU A 373 -18.45 2.13 0.26
C LEU A 373 -19.85 1.78 0.79
N VAL A 374 -20.36 0.58 0.49
CA VAL A 374 -21.68 0.11 0.97
C VAL A 374 -21.74 0.07 2.50
N ARG A 375 -20.65 -0.35 3.17
CA ARG A 375 -20.59 -0.38 4.64
C ARG A 375 -20.47 0.99 5.29
N ALA A 376 -19.95 1.99 4.57
CA ALA A 376 -19.82 3.35 5.05
C ALA A 376 -21.15 4.14 5.02
N GLU A 377 -22.17 3.62 4.32
CA GLU A 377 -23.48 4.25 4.27
C GLU A 377 -24.21 4.19 5.63
N PRO A 378 -25.03 5.21 5.98
CA PRO A 378 -25.81 5.20 7.21
C PRO A 378 -26.79 4.02 7.32
N THR A 379 -27.30 3.57 6.17
CA THR A 379 -28.14 2.40 6.03
C THR A 379 -27.44 1.49 5.03
N ILE A 380 -27.09 0.28 5.45
CA ILE A 380 -26.40 -0.68 4.59
C ILE A 380 -27.37 -1.19 3.52
N ASP A 381 -26.98 -1.07 2.25
CA ASP A 381 -27.66 -1.75 1.14
C ASP A 381 -27.33 -3.26 1.19
N GLU A 382 -28.25 -4.03 1.78
CA GLU A 382 -28.07 -5.47 1.98
C GLU A 382 -28.08 -6.26 0.66
N GLU A 383 -28.80 -5.79 -0.36
CA GLU A 383 -28.86 -6.45 -1.67
C GLU A 383 -27.54 -6.26 -2.44
N ALA A 384 -27.02 -5.04 -2.47
CA ALA A 384 -25.70 -4.75 -3.03
C ALA A 384 -24.61 -5.54 -2.29
N LEU A 385 -24.65 -5.58 -0.96
CA LEU A 385 -23.69 -6.33 -0.16
C LEU A 385 -23.78 -7.84 -0.43
N ASN A 386 -25.00 -8.40 -0.56
CA ASN A 386 -25.22 -9.80 -0.91
C ASN A 386 -24.64 -10.10 -2.31
N PHE A 387 -24.89 -9.25 -3.30
CA PHE A 387 -24.31 -9.39 -4.64
C PHE A 387 -22.77 -9.41 -4.60
N LEU A 388 -22.14 -8.51 -3.84
CA LEU A 388 -20.68 -8.46 -3.70
C LEU A 388 -20.12 -9.73 -3.06
N TRP A 389 -20.78 -10.27 -2.02
CA TRP A 389 -20.38 -11.55 -1.43
C TRP A 389 -20.57 -12.73 -2.39
N MET A 390 -21.67 -12.77 -3.15
CA MET A 390 -21.89 -13.77 -4.19
C MET A 390 -20.80 -13.70 -5.27
N LEU A 391 -20.43 -12.49 -5.71
CA LEU A 391 -19.35 -12.27 -6.65
C LEU A 391 -17.99 -12.73 -6.09
N ARG A 392 -17.73 -12.53 -4.79
CA ARG A 392 -16.53 -13.08 -4.13
C ARG A 392 -16.45 -14.60 -4.15
N THR A 393 -17.57 -15.31 -4.11
CA THR A 393 -17.53 -16.78 -4.29
C THR A 393 -17.10 -17.21 -5.70
N ILE A 394 -17.27 -16.34 -6.70
CA ILE A 394 -16.85 -16.60 -8.09
C ILE A 394 -15.35 -16.32 -8.25
N ILE A 395 -14.87 -15.22 -7.66
CA ILE A 395 -13.50 -14.75 -7.84
C ILE A 395 -12.53 -15.47 -6.91
N ALA A 396 -12.96 -15.74 -5.69
CA ALA A 396 -12.18 -16.46 -4.67
C ALA A 396 -12.96 -17.70 -4.18
N PRO A 397 -13.18 -18.71 -5.04
CA PRO A 397 -14.02 -19.88 -4.74
C PRO A 397 -13.46 -20.82 -3.67
N LYS A 398 -12.24 -20.57 -3.18
CA LYS A 398 -11.61 -21.35 -2.09
C LYS A 398 -11.76 -20.71 -0.72
N GLU A 399 -12.27 -19.48 -0.66
CA GLU A 399 -12.41 -18.73 0.58
C GLU A 399 -13.77 -19.01 1.20
N TYR A 400 -13.81 -19.94 2.17
CA TYR A 400 -15.03 -20.40 2.83
C TYR A 400 -15.85 -19.28 3.47
N SER A 401 -15.18 -18.25 3.98
CA SER A 401 -15.80 -17.07 4.59
C SER A 401 -16.76 -16.35 3.63
N ASN A 402 -16.48 -16.34 2.32
CA ASN A 402 -17.35 -15.71 1.33
C ASN A 402 -18.71 -16.40 1.27
N TYR A 403 -18.72 -17.74 1.25
CA TYR A 403 -19.95 -18.54 1.23
C TYR A 403 -20.75 -18.38 2.53
N LEU A 404 -20.07 -18.43 3.68
CA LEU A 404 -20.70 -18.23 4.99
C LEU A 404 -21.41 -16.87 5.07
N LYS A 405 -20.84 -15.81 4.48
CA LYS A 405 -21.48 -14.50 4.41
C LYS A 405 -22.72 -14.49 3.52
N VAL A 406 -22.68 -15.13 2.35
CA VAL A 406 -23.87 -15.28 1.49
C VAL A 406 -24.97 -16.07 2.22
N ILE A 407 -24.63 -17.21 2.84
CA ILE A 407 -25.59 -18.02 3.60
C ILE A 407 -26.26 -17.21 4.72
N SER A 408 -25.46 -16.47 5.49
CA SER A 408 -25.97 -15.62 6.58
C SER A 408 -26.90 -14.51 6.09
N LEU A 409 -26.52 -13.81 5.02
CA LEU A 409 -27.31 -12.70 4.45
C LEU A 409 -28.65 -13.19 3.88
N ASN A 410 -28.65 -14.27 3.11
CA ASN A 410 -29.89 -14.80 2.51
C ASN A 410 -30.80 -15.44 3.55
N ALA A 411 -30.25 -16.11 4.58
CA ALA A 411 -31.04 -16.63 5.68
C ALA A 411 -31.73 -15.52 6.49
N LYS A 412 -31.09 -14.36 6.64
CA LYS A 412 -31.64 -13.19 7.34
C LYS A 412 -32.92 -12.67 6.69
N VAL A 413 -33.02 -12.75 5.36
CA VAL A 413 -34.20 -12.33 4.58
C VAL A 413 -35.11 -13.49 4.19
N GLU A 414 -34.93 -14.65 4.82
CA GLU A 414 -35.72 -15.88 4.59
C GLU A 414 -35.63 -16.44 3.16
N ASP A 415 -34.63 -16.04 2.36
CA ASP A 415 -34.30 -16.72 1.11
C ASP A 415 -33.46 -17.98 1.39
N PHE A 416 -34.14 -18.99 1.95
CA PHE A 416 -33.52 -20.27 2.25
C PHE A 416 -33.10 -21.03 1.00
N GLY A 417 -33.73 -20.79 -0.16
CA GLY A 417 -33.35 -21.42 -1.42
C GLY A 417 -31.92 -21.06 -1.82
N THR A 418 -31.61 -19.76 -1.83
CA THR A 418 -30.25 -19.27 -2.11
C THR A 418 -29.27 -19.69 -1.01
N ALA A 419 -29.66 -19.60 0.27
CA ALA A 419 -28.79 -20.01 1.37
C ALA A 419 -28.41 -21.51 1.30
N LEU A 420 -29.37 -22.40 0.99
CA LEU A 420 -29.13 -23.84 0.83
C LEU A 420 -28.24 -24.14 -0.38
N PHE A 421 -28.43 -23.43 -1.50
CA PHE A 421 -27.56 -23.56 -2.67
C PHE A 421 -26.10 -23.25 -2.31
N TYR A 422 -25.85 -22.10 -1.65
CA TYR A 422 -24.49 -21.71 -1.25
C TYR A 422 -23.91 -22.59 -0.16
N LEU A 423 -24.74 -23.16 0.72
CA LEU A 423 -24.31 -24.19 1.66
C LEU A 423 -23.82 -25.44 0.93
N GLU A 424 -24.55 -25.93 -0.07
CA GLU A 424 -24.11 -27.10 -0.83
C GLU A 424 -22.81 -26.81 -1.60
N GLU A 425 -22.67 -25.64 -2.22
CA GLU A 425 -21.42 -25.24 -2.89
C GLU A 425 -20.24 -25.15 -1.91
N LEU A 426 -20.44 -24.60 -0.71
CA LEU A 426 -19.44 -24.57 0.37
C LEU A 426 -19.01 -25.99 0.79
N LEU A 427 -19.96 -26.91 0.94
CA LEU A 427 -19.67 -28.30 1.31
C LEU A 427 -18.93 -29.05 0.18
N LYS A 428 -19.28 -28.79 -1.09
CA LYS A 428 -18.59 -29.36 -2.26
C LYS A 428 -17.11 -28.97 -2.33
N ILE A 429 -16.74 -27.79 -1.83
CA ILE A 429 -15.34 -27.33 -1.78
C ILE A 429 -14.60 -27.75 -0.49
N GLY A 430 -15.22 -28.61 0.33
CA GLY A 430 -14.56 -29.33 1.42
C GLY A 430 -14.57 -28.65 2.78
N TYR A 431 -15.47 -27.70 3.02
CA TYR A 431 -15.63 -27.11 4.35
C TYR A 431 -16.26 -28.10 5.34
N ASP A 432 -15.65 -28.25 6.52
CA ASP A 432 -15.97 -29.31 7.50
C ASP A 432 -16.25 -28.81 8.93
N ASN A 433 -16.24 -27.49 9.16
CA ASN A 433 -16.46 -26.92 10.49
C ASN A 433 -17.96 -26.86 10.84
N VAL A 434 -18.49 -27.99 11.31
CA VAL A 434 -19.90 -28.16 11.73
C VAL A 434 -20.31 -27.16 12.81
N ASP A 435 -19.43 -26.88 13.77
CA ASP A 435 -19.76 -25.99 14.89
C ASP A 435 -19.98 -24.56 14.41
N GLU A 436 -19.19 -24.09 13.46
CA GLU A 436 -19.38 -22.78 12.84
C GLU A 436 -20.64 -22.74 11.98
N LEU A 437 -20.97 -23.79 11.21
CA LEU A 437 -22.25 -23.86 10.47
C LEU A 437 -23.46 -23.70 11.38
N TYR A 438 -23.47 -24.41 12.50
CA TYR A 438 -24.58 -24.33 13.44
C TYR A 438 -24.52 -23.09 14.36
N ALA A 439 -23.41 -22.36 14.41
CA ALA A 439 -23.29 -21.10 15.12
C ALA A 439 -23.41 -19.86 14.22
N LEU A 440 -23.58 -20.07 12.90
CA LEU A 440 -23.59 -19.00 11.91
C LEU A 440 -24.70 -17.99 12.22
N GLU A 441 -24.35 -16.71 12.13
CA GLU A 441 -25.27 -15.61 12.41
C GLU A 441 -26.45 -15.62 11.42
N ASN A 442 -27.64 -15.25 11.89
CA ASN A 442 -28.88 -15.17 11.10
C ASN A 442 -29.42 -16.50 10.53
N THR A 443 -28.83 -17.66 10.83
CA THR A 443 -29.27 -18.96 10.28
C THR A 443 -30.14 -19.79 11.22
N ALA A 444 -30.65 -19.21 12.30
CA ALA A 444 -31.37 -19.97 13.34
C ALA A 444 -32.59 -20.74 12.81
N LEU A 445 -33.35 -20.15 11.87
CA LEU A 445 -34.49 -20.78 11.21
C LEU A 445 -34.06 -21.72 10.07
N LEU A 446 -33.01 -21.37 9.32
CA LEU A 446 -32.47 -22.21 8.25
C LEU A 446 -31.95 -23.55 8.80
N ARG A 447 -31.20 -23.54 9.91
CA ARG A 447 -30.53 -24.76 10.43
C ARG A 447 -31.48 -25.80 11.03
N ILE A 448 -32.74 -25.44 11.27
CA ILE A 448 -33.77 -26.38 11.75
C ILE A 448 -34.58 -26.98 10.60
N THR A 449 -34.39 -26.54 9.36
CA THR A 449 -35.12 -27.13 8.23
C THR A 449 -34.58 -28.52 7.88
N PRO A 450 -35.43 -29.42 7.35
CA PRO A 450 -34.98 -30.73 6.89
C PRO A 450 -33.88 -30.63 5.84
N GLU A 451 -34.01 -29.71 4.87
CA GLU A 451 -33.09 -29.57 3.73
C GLU A 451 -31.68 -29.19 4.18
N PHE A 452 -31.55 -28.33 5.19
CA PHE A 452 -30.25 -27.99 5.76
C PHE A 452 -29.59 -29.22 6.38
N ASN A 453 -30.34 -29.98 7.17
CA ASN A 453 -29.82 -31.16 7.87
C ASN A 453 -29.55 -32.32 6.92
N GLU A 454 -30.30 -32.45 5.82
CA GLU A 454 -30.00 -33.36 4.73
C GLU A 454 -28.66 -33.04 4.06
N LEU A 455 -28.38 -31.76 3.79
CA LEU A 455 -27.08 -31.35 3.25
C LEU A 455 -25.94 -31.63 4.24
N VAL A 456 -26.11 -31.28 5.51
CA VAL A 456 -25.09 -31.55 6.54
C VAL A 456 -24.87 -33.06 6.72
N ASP A 457 -25.92 -33.89 6.72
CA ASP A 457 -25.74 -35.34 6.80
C ASP A 457 -25.07 -35.89 5.54
N LYS A 458 -25.49 -35.45 4.35
CA LYS A 458 -24.96 -35.89 3.06
C LYS A 458 -23.44 -35.70 2.99
N TYR A 459 -22.93 -34.55 3.40
CA TYR A 459 -21.52 -34.19 3.26
C TYR A 459 -20.68 -34.43 4.53
N LEU A 460 -21.24 -34.23 5.73
CA LEU A 460 -20.50 -34.22 6.99
C LEU A 460 -20.93 -35.30 7.99
N LYS A 461 -22.01 -36.06 7.72
CA LYS A 461 -22.50 -37.17 8.58
C LYS A 461 -22.72 -36.78 10.04
N SER A 462 -23.10 -35.53 10.28
CA SER A 462 -23.13 -34.90 11.61
C SER A 462 -24.29 -33.92 11.76
N ALA A 463 -25.43 -34.21 11.12
CA ALA A 463 -26.65 -33.43 11.29
C ALA A 463 -27.10 -33.43 12.76
N ARG A 464 -27.49 -32.26 13.27
CA ARG A 464 -27.96 -32.08 14.65
C ARG A 464 -29.45 -32.39 14.84
N TYR A 465 -30.24 -32.33 13.78
CA TYR A 465 -31.68 -32.60 13.82
C TYR A 465 -32.03 -33.80 12.96
N ASP A 466 -32.96 -34.64 13.42
CA ASP A 466 -33.41 -35.83 12.72
C ASP A 466 -34.15 -35.46 11.42
N ILE A 467 -33.80 -36.12 10.32
CA ILE A 467 -34.49 -36.00 9.04
C ILE A 467 -35.73 -36.89 9.11
N ILE A 468 -36.88 -36.30 9.45
CA ILE A 468 -38.16 -37.01 9.41
C ILE A 468 -38.66 -36.94 7.97
N GLY A 469 -38.55 -38.05 7.23
CA GLY A 469 -39.13 -38.15 5.89
C GLY A 469 -40.66 -38.03 5.93
N GLU A 470 -41.23 -37.28 4.98
CA GLU A 470 -42.68 -37.24 4.75
C GLU A 470 -43.26 -38.59 4.31
#